data_AF-A0A072PLV7-F1
#
_entry.id   AF-A0A072PLV7-F1
#
_cell.length_a   1.000
_cell.length_b   1.000
_cell.length_c   1.000
_cell.angle_alpha   90.00
_cell.angle_beta   90.00
_cell.angle_gamma   90.00
#
_symmetry.space_group_name_H-M   'P 1'
#
loop_
_entity.id
_entity.type
_entity.pdbx_description
1 polymer ?
#
loop_
_entity_poly.entity_id
_entity_poly.type
_entity_poly.pdbx_seq_one_letter_code
_entity_poly.pdbx_strand_id
1 'polypeptide(L)'
;MSPIGIGPEKSSRKLAKPEVRELSSSLTNDYGDICVIVGVDKLDNIKGLPKKIHALDQALSENPEGFGKVMLVQVAVLSREKTRRPPKP
;
A
#
# COMPACT_ATOMS: atom_id res chain seq x y z
N MET A 1 -6.72 -15.86 -24.14
CA MET A 1 -5.79 -15.46 -23.06
C MET A 1 -6.50 -15.73 -21.75
N SER A 2 -5.97 -16.63 -20.91
CA SER A 2 -6.58 -16.93 -19.61
C SER A 2 -6.22 -15.83 -18.59
N PRO A 3 -7.09 -15.51 -17.62
CA PRO A 3 -6.80 -14.50 -16.61
C PRO A 3 -5.57 -14.88 -15.77
N ILE A 4 -4.74 -13.90 -15.46
CA ILE A 4 -3.57 -14.07 -14.59
C ILE A 4 -4.05 -13.98 -13.14
N GLY A 5 -3.75 -15.00 -12.33
CA GLY A 5 -4.09 -15.06 -10.91
C GLY A 5 -2.89 -14.88 -9.99
N ILE A 6 -3.17 -14.74 -8.69
CA ILE A 6 -2.16 -14.86 -7.62
C ILE A 6 -2.18 -16.29 -7.05
N GLY A 7 -1.07 -16.73 -6.45
CA GLY A 7 -1.01 -18.01 -5.74
C GLY A 7 -1.37 -17.83 -4.26
N PRO A 8 -2.65 -18.03 -3.85
CA PRO A 8 -3.14 -17.63 -2.53
C PRO A 8 -2.41 -18.31 -1.38
N GLU A 9 -2.06 -19.59 -1.52
CA GLU A 9 -1.35 -20.32 -0.46
C GLU A 9 0.02 -19.74 -0.12
N LYS A 10 0.73 -19.19 -1.12
CA LYS A 10 2.03 -18.57 -0.88
C LYS A 10 1.87 -17.32 -0.01
N SER A 11 0.78 -16.59 -0.18
CA SER A 11 0.43 -15.44 0.65
C SER A 11 0.03 -15.89 2.06
N SER A 12 -0.84 -16.89 2.19
CA SER A 12 -1.26 -17.42 3.49
C SER A 12 -0.07 -17.90 4.34
N ARG A 13 0.89 -18.61 3.73
CA ARG A 13 2.12 -19.04 4.42
C ARG A 13 2.96 -17.85 4.92
N LYS A 14 3.06 -16.77 4.14
CA LYS A 14 3.78 -15.55 4.56
C LYS A 14 3.07 -14.82 5.69
N LEU A 15 1.75 -14.72 5.63
CA LEU A 15 0.92 -14.11 6.67
C LEU A 15 0.94 -14.88 7.99
N ALA A 16 1.19 -16.19 7.94
CA ALA A 16 1.25 -17.04 9.12
C ALA A 16 2.53 -16.85 9.97
N LYS A 17 3.56 -16.18 9.45
CA LYS A 17 4.83 -16.01 10.15
C LYS A 17 4.66 -15.18 11.45
N PRO A 18 5.33 -15.56 12.56
CA PRO A 18 5.25 -14.81 13.82
C PRO A 18 5.62 -13.33 13.68
N GLU A 19 6.73 -13.03 13.01
CA GLU A 19 7.22 -11.66 12.75
C GLU A 19 6.17 -10.76 12.07
N VAL A 20 5.37 -11.33 11.15
CA VAL A 20 4.33 -10.60 10.42
C VAL A 20 3.12 -10.36 11.31
N ARG A 21 2.74 -11.35 12.12
CA ARG A 21 1.61 -11.24 13.06
C ARG A 21 1.88 -10.24 14.17
N GLU A 22 3.09 -10.29 14.74
CA GLU A 22 3.52 -9.36 15.79
C GLU A 22 3.56 -7.92 15.27
N LEU A 23 4.17 -7.69 14.11
CA LEU A 23 4.19 -6.36 13.48
C LEU A 23 2.76 -5.87 13.17
N SER A 24 1.91 -6.74 12.63
CA SER A 24 0.52 -6.38 12.32
C SER A 24 -0.25 -5.99 13.59
N SER A 25 -0.06 -6.74 14.68
CA SER A 25 -0.67 -6.44 15.98
C SER A 25 -0.15 -5.13 16.56
N SER A 26 1.16 -4.85 16.47
CA SER A 26 1.74 -3.58 16.91
C SER A 26 1.14 -2.43 16.14
N LEU A 27 1.13 -2.50 14.81
CA LEU A 27 0.58 -1.45 13.96
C LEU A 27 -0.91 -1.21 14.26
N THR A 28 -1.71 -2.26 14.42
CA THR A 28 -3.13 -2.11 14.81
C THR A 28 -3.27 -1.41 16.15
N ASN A 29 -2.41 -1.71 17.12
CA ASN A 29 -2.44 -1.05 18.43
C ASN A 29 -1.97 0.42 18.36
N ASP A 30 -0.94 0.71 17.57
CA ASP A 30 -0.35 2.05 17.41
C ASP A 30 -1.32 3.03 16.75
N TYR A 31 -2.15 2.55 15.82
CA TYR A 31 -3.15 3.37 15.13
C TYR A 31 -4.52 3.42 15.81
N GLY A 32 -4.76 2.60 16.84
CA GLY A 32 -5.99 2.62 17.63
C GLY A 32 -7.25 2.59 16.78
N ASP A 33 -8.13 3.57 16.98
CA ASP A 33 -9.42 3.69 16.29
C ASP A 33 -9.32 4.33 14.89
N ILE A 34 -8.12 4.60 14.40
CA ILE A 34 -7.92 5.19 13.07
C ILE A 34 -8.11 4.09 12.01
N CYS A 35 -9.00 4.35 11.05
CA CYS A 35 -9.13 3.56 9.83
C CYS A 35 -7.90 3.79 8.93
N VAL A 36 -6.99 2.83 8.91
CA VAL A 36 -5.79 2.86 8.07
C VAL A 36 -6.08 2.22 6.71
N ILE A 37 -5.98 3.02 5.66
CA ILE A 37 -6.04 2.59 4.26
C ILE A 37 -4.62 2.42 3.76
N VAL A 38 -4.26 1.25 3.22
CA VAL A 38 -2.94 1.01 2.65
C VAL A 38 -3.03 0.93 1.12
N GLY A 39 -2.37 1.85 0.43
CA GLY A 39 -2.21 1.85 -1.02
C GLY A 39 -0.81 1.39 -1.42
N VAL A 40 -0.69 0.50 -2.42
CA VAL A 40 0.61 0.07 -2.95
C VAL A 40 0.55 0.13 -4.48
N ASP A 41 1.34 1.02 -5.08
CA ASP A 41 1.35 1.25 -6.52
C ASP A 41 2.80 1.46 -7.00
N LYS A 42 3.13 1.03 -8.22
CA LYS A 42 4.47 1.24 -8.81
C LYS A 42 4.55 2.58 -9.53
N LEU A 43 5.58 3.40 -9.33
CA LEU A 43 5.68 4.78 -9.85
C LEU A 43 5.72 4.89 -11.39
N ASP A 44 5.96 3.80 -12.11
CA ASP A 44 5.89 3.76 -13.57
C ASP A 44 4.43 3.67 -14.07
N ASN A 45 3.99 4.73 -14.75
CA ASN A 45 2.65 4.84 -15.37
C ASN A 45 1.47 4.92 -14.38
N ILE A 46 1.65 5.47 -13.18
CA ILE A 46 0.55 5.56 -12.20
C ILE A 46 -0.55 6.55 -12.63
N LYS A 47 -1.75 6.01 -12.86
CA LYS A 47 -3.02 6.76 -12.78
C LYS A 47 -3.77 6.56 -11.46
N GLY A 48 -3.35 5.60 -10.63
CA GLY A 48 -4.03 5.21 -9.39
C GLY A 48 -3.80 6.19 -8.24
N LEU A 49 -2.53 6.55 -7.98
CA LEU A 49 -2.16 7.42 -6.86
C LEU A 49 -2.86 8.79 -6.86
N PRO A 50 -2.81 9.59 -7.94
CA PRO A 50 -3.51 10.88 -7.94
C PRO A 50 -5.01 10.71 -7.68
N LYS A 51 -5.62 9.65 -8.22
CA LYS A 51 -7.05 9.36 -8.03
C LYS A 51 -7.38 8.91 -6.60
N LYS A 52 -6.51 8.13 -5.96
CA LYS A 52 -6.69 7.72 -4.55
C LYS A 52 -6.63 8.93 -3.62
N ILE A 53 -5.68 9.83 -3.83
CA ILE A 53 -5.56 11.07 -3.05
C ILE A 53 -6.81 11.93 -3.26
N HIS A 54 -7.23 12.13 -4.51
CA HIS A 54 -8.43 12.91 -4.80
C HIS A 54 -9.71 12.27 -4.22
N ALA A 55 -9.84 10.95 -4.28
CA ALA A 55 -10.97 10.25 -3.67
C ALA A 55 -10.99 10.38 -2.15
N LEU A 56 -9.83 10.36 -1.49
CA LEU A 56 -9.74 10.61 -0.05
C LEU A 56 -10.15 12.04 0.30
N ASP A 57 -9.64 13.02 -0.46
CA ASP A 57 -9.98 14.44 -0.30
C ASP A 57 -11.49 14.68 -0.44
N GLN A 58 -12.09 14.10 -1.49
CA GLN A 58 -13.54 14.15 -1.69
C GLN A 58 -14.30 13.46 -0.55
N ALA A 59 -13.87 12.26 -0.14
CA ALA A 59 -14.53 11.51 0.93
C ALA A 59 -14.51 12.25 2.27
N LEU A 60 -13.39 12.91 2.62
CA LEU A 60 -13.27 13.73 3.83
C LEU A 60 -14.04 15.05 3.73
N SER A 61 -14.14 15.62 2.53
CA SER A 61 -14.95 16.81 2.29
C SER A 61 -16.45 16.52 2.44
N GLU A 62 -16.90 15.36 1.96
CA GLU A 62 -18.29 14.91 2.06
C GLU A 62 -18.63 14.37 3.46
N ASN A 63 -17.64 13.86 4.20
CA ASN A 63 -17.81 13.24 5.53
C ASN A 63 -16.77 13.78 6.53
N PRO A 64 -16.95 15.01 7.06
CA PRO A 64 -15.97 15.67 7.92
C PRO A 64 -15.70 14.92 9.24
N GLU A 65 -16.59 14.04 9.68
CA GLU A 65 -16.38 13.20 10.86
C GLU A 65 -15.20 12.22 10.71
N GLY A 66 -14.73 11.99 9.47
CA GLY A 66 -13.55 11.21 9.14
C GLY A 66 -12.23 11.93 9.41
N PHE A 67 -12.23 13.26 9.61
CA PHE A 67 -11.01 14.00 9.96
C PHE A 67 -10.43 13.47 11.27
N GLY A 68 -9.14 13.12 11.24
CA GLY A 68 -8.44 12.51 12.38
C GLY A 68 -8.79 11.03 12.63
N LYS A 69 -9.73 10.44 11.89
CA LYS A 69 -10.16 9.04 12.02
C LYS A 69 -9.82 8.16 10.81
N VAL A 70 -9.40 8.75 9.70
CA VAL A 70 -8.99 8.03 8.49
C VAL A 70 -7.60 8.47 8.08
N MET A 71 -6.73 7.51 7.76
CA MET A 71 -5.38 7.76 7.29
C MET A 71 -5.06 6.89 6.07
N LEU A 72 -4.51 7.50 5.01
CA LEU A 72 -3.98 6.78 3.86
C LEU A 72 -2.45 6.66 3.96
N VAL A 73 -1.96 5.43 4.06
CA VAL A 73 -0.55 5.09 3.91
C VAL A 73 -0.31 4.61 2.48
N GLN A 74 0.30 5.46 1.65
CA GLN A 74 0.64 5.10 0.28
C GLN A 74 2.11 4.70 0.15
N VAL A 75 2.35 3.46 -0.27
CA VAL A 75 3.66 2.97 -0.71
C VAL A 75 3.78 3.17 -2.23
N ALA A 76 4.71 4.02 -2.64
CA ALA A 76 5.07 4.20 -4.04
C ALA A 76 6.35 3.40 -4.36
N VAL A 77 6.21 2.31 -5.12
CA VAL A 77 7.34 1.46 -5.49
C VAL A 77 8.01 2.06 -6.73
N LEU A 78 9.22 2.58 -6.62
CA LEU A 78 9.98 2.99 -7.79
C LEU A 78 10.17 1.78 -8.71
N SER A 79 9.76 1.92 -9.98
CA SER A 79 10.18 0.94 -10.98
C SER A 79 11.69 0.96 -11.06
N ARG A 80 12.29 -0.21 -11.30
CA ARG A 80 13.73 -0.29 -11.45
C ARG A 80 14.12 0.60 -12.63
N GLU A 81 14.72 1.76 -12.37
CA GLU A 81 15.62 2.35 -13.34
C GLU A 81 16.62 1.25 -13.71
N LYS A 82 16.82 1.01 -15.01
CA LYS A 82 18.01 0.28 -15.46
C LYS A 82 19.18 1.03 -14.84
N THR A 83 19.77 0.49 -13.78
CA THR A 83 21.11 0.87 -13.34
C THR A 83 21.96 0.85 -14.60
N ARG A 84 22.37 2.03 -15.09
CA ARG A 84 23.49 2.12 -16.02
C ARG A 84 24.61 1.38 -15.32
N ARG A 85 24.92 0.16 -15.78
CA ARG A 85 26.11 -0.54 -15.29
C ARG A 85 27.28 0.42 -15.57
N PRO A 86 28.14 0.70 -14.58
CA PRO A 86 29.36 1.43 -14.89
C PRO A 86 30.12 0.64 -15.97
N PRO A 87 30.83 1.31 -16.89
CA PRO A 87 31.67 0.61 -17.85
C PRO A 87 32.64 -0.29 -17.07
N LYS A 88 32.76 -1.55 -17.50
CA LYS A 88 33.81 -2.42 -16.96
C LYS A 88 35.18 -1.83 -17.36
N PRO A 89 36.20 -1.93 -16.49
CA PRO A 89 37.57 -1.56 -16.85
C PRO A 89 38.06 -2.34 -18.06
#